data_AF-A0A3B0XWF2-F1
#
_entry.id   AF-A0A3B0XWF2-F1
#
_cell.length_a   1.000
_cell.length_b   1.000
_cell.length_c   1.000
_cell.angle_alpha   90.00
_cell.angle_beta   90.00
_cell.angle_gamma   90.00
#
_symmetry.space_group_name_H-M   'P 1'
#
loop_
_entity.id
_entity.type
_entity.pdbx_description
1 polymer ?
#
loop_
_entity_poly.entity_id
_entity_poly.type
_entity_poly.pdbx_seq_one_letter_code
_entity_poly.pdbx_strand_id
1 'polypeptide(L)'
;MCLWEPGWLRLQCQFERRLRSLLYRERYIQHTGQHTGYYPGLCITLAYASADIDAFSESGAQGFNLSVAEQSIESTTSKIGIQINKSISTFFGVILPEFAASWTHEFQADGEEIIAAFTIDPSNAFSFTTDERDSDFFIFSLATSLVLSHGVMGYIQYEKVFDIVDYDVSTLDIGVRIAF
;
A
#
# COMPACT_ATOMS: atom_id res chain seq x y z
N MET A 1 13.89 34.65 40.48
CA MET A 1 14.74 33.49 40.78
C MET A 1 14.24 32.33 39.94
N CYS A 2 15.02 31.87 38.95
CA CYS A 2 14.63 30.69 38.18
C CYS A 2 14.96 29.44 39.00
N LEU A 3 14.03 28.49 39.07
CA LEU A 3 14.36 27.10 39.38
C LEU A 3 13.91 26.20 38.24
N TRP A 4 14.73 25.20 38.01
CA TRP A 4 14.74 24.29 36.87
C TRP A 4 14.73 22.88 37.46
N GLU A 5 13.77 22.04 37.08
CA GLU A 5 13.78 20.61 37.40
C GLU A 5 13.12 19.83 36.24
N PRO A 6 13.79 18.81 35.66
CA PRO A 6 13.30 18.06 34.51
C PRO A 6 12.62 16.73 34.89
N GLY A 7 11.79 16.22 33.97
CA GLY A 7 10.88 15.08 34.18
C GLY A 7 9.43 15.58 34.15
N TRP A 8 8.49 14.97 33.43
CA TRP A 8 8.27 13.53 33.28
C TRP A 8 7.95 13.12 31.83
N LEU A 9 8.50 11.99 31.40
CA LEU A 9 8.01 11.24 30.24
C LEU A 9 6.63 10.64 30.55
N ARG A 10 5.56 11.18 29.96
CA ARG A 10 4.23 10.57 29.99
C ARG A 10 4.07 9.59 28.82
N LEU A 11 4.60 8.39 28.99
CA LEU A 11 4.21 7.23 28.18
C LEU A 11 2.77 6.82 28.57
N GLN A 12 1.78 7.17 27.77
CA GLN A 12 0.47 6.50 27.82
C GLN A 12 0.43 5.39 26.78
N CYS A 13 0.64 4.17 27.24
CA CYS A 13 0.40 2.95 26.48
C CYS A 13 -0.68 2.15 27.23
N GLN A 14 -1.91 2.14 26.70
CA GLN A 14 -2.96 1.19 27.09
C GLN A 14 -3.93 0.96 25.94
N PHE A 15 -3.77 -0.18 25.25
CA PHE A 15 -4.92 -1.05 25.01
C PHE A 15 -4.43 -2.50 24.99
N GLU A 16 -4.91 -3.29 25.96
CA GLU A 16 -4.34 -4.60 26.27
C GLU A 16 -5.32 -5.71 25.84
N ARG A 17 -4.96 -6.47 24.80
CA ARG A 17 -5.57 -7.78 24.50
C ARG A 17 -4.51 -8.85 24.23
N ARG A 18 -4.16 -9.55 25.32
CA ARG A 18 -3.70 -10.96 25.33
C ARG A 18 -4.68 -11.81 24.50
N LEU A 19 -4.34 -12.79 23.65
CA LEU A 19 -3.11 -13.52 23.27
C LEU A 19 -3.11 -13.67 21.70
N ARG A 20 -2.13 -14.24 20.97
CA ARG A 20 -0.91 -15.02 21.29
C ARG A 20 0.13 -14.88 20.16
N SER A 21 1.39 -15.24 20.43
CA SER A 21 2.45 -15.67 19.48
C SER A 21 2.34 -15.29 17.99
N LEU A 22 2.99 -14.19 17.59
CA LEU A 22 4.24 -14.22 16.82
C LEU A 22 4.92 -12.84 16.95
N LEU A 23 6.26 -12.81 16.97
CA LEU A 23 7.03 -11.59 17.29
C LEU A 23 7.37 -10.82 16.01
N TYR A 24 6.50 -9.88 15.63
CA TYR A 24 6.90 -8.76 14.78
C TYR A 24 6.80 -7.47 15.60
N ARG A 25 7.95 -6.88 15.94
CA ARG A 25 8.04 -5.66 16.75
C ARG A 25 8.59 -4.53 15.90
N GLU A 26 7.72 -3.98 15.07
CA GLU A 26 8.00 -2.72 14.36
C GLU A 26 8.35 -1.64 15.38
N ARG A 27 9.40 -0.88 15.06
CA ARG A 27 9.94 0.14 15.95
C ARG A 27 10.11 1.44 15.17
N TYR A 28 8.97 2.06 14.87
CA TYR A 28 8.94 3.38 14.24
C TYR A 28 9.60 4.42 15.16
N ILE A 29 10.69 5.02 14.69
CA ILE A 29 11.36 6.15 15.34
C ILE A 29 10.70 7.43 14.84
N GLN A 30 9.78 8.00 15.63
CA GLN A 30 9.18 9.30 15.32
C GLN A 30 9.92 10.43 16.04
N HIS A 31 10.65 11.25 15.28
CA HIS A 31 11.23 12.49 15.77
C HIS A 31 10.17 13.61 15.78
N THR A 32 9.44 13.75 16.88
CA THR A 32 8.43 14.81 17.04
C THR A 32 9.07 16.15 17.41
N GLY A 33 9.34 16.99 16.42
CA GLY A 33 9.68 18.40 16.61
C GLY A 33 8.43 19.29 16.64
N GLN A 34 7.93 19.64 17.84
CA GLN A 34 6.76 20.53 17.95
C GLN A 34 7.15 22.01 17.87
N HIS A 35 6.73 22.70 16.80
CA HIS A 35 6.56 24.16 16.83
C HIS A 35 5.62 24.77 15.77
N THR A 36 5.20 24.00 14.74
CA THR A 36 4.49 24.57 13.56
C THR A 36 3.20 23.84 13.15
N GLY A 37 2.81 22.76 13.84
CA GLY A 37 1.55 22.03 13.57
C GLY A 37 1.51 21.18 12.30
N TYR A 38 2.65 21.00 11.62
CA TYR A 38 2.83 20.03 10.54
C TYR A 38 3.75 18.90 11.02
N TYR A 39 3.49 17.67 10.56
CA TYR A 39 4.29 16.49 10.88
C TYR A 39 4.85 15.90 9.58
N PRO A 40 6.09 16.26 9.19
CA PRO A 40 6.78 15.61 8.08
C PRO A 40 7.30 14.23 8.53
N GLY A 41 6.98 13.20 7.76
CA GLY A 41 7.48 11.84 7.90
C GLY A 41 8.29 11.41 6.67
N LEU A 42 9.33 10.62 6.89
CA LEU A 42 10.04 9.85 5.86
C LEU A 42 9.65 8.37 6.03
N CYS A 43 9.32 7.72 4.94
CA CYS A 43 9.02 6.28 4.88
C CYS A 43 10.02 5.60 3.94
N ILE A 44 10.53 4.44 4.36
CA ILE A 44 11.30 3.53 3.52
C ILE A 44 10.70 2.15 3.76
N THR A 45 10.35 1.47 2.67
CA THR A 45 9.72 0.14 2.70
C THR A 45 10.43 -0.77 1.72
N LEU A 46 10.59 -2.03 2.09
CA LEU A 46 10.91 -3.14 1.20
C LEU A 46 9.76 -4.15 1.33
N ALA A 47 9.17 -4.56 0.23
CA ALA A 47 8.07 -5.52 0.20
C ALA A 47 8.37 -6.64 -0.81
N TYR A 48 7.87 -7.83 -0.52
CA TYR A 48 7.85 -8.97 -1.41
C TYR A 48 6.43 -9.53 -1.42
N ALA A 49 5.95 -9.89 -2.60
CA ALA A 49 4.68 -10.55 -2.83
C ALA A 49 4.86 -11.66 -3.86
N SER A 50 4.09 -12.73 -3.72
CA SER A 50 3.99 -13.79 -4.73
C SER A 50 2.52 -14.17 -4.94
N ALA A 51 2.20 -14.61 -6.15
CA ALA A 51 0.87 -15.07 -6.53
C ALA A 51 0.99 -16.27 -7.48
N ASP A 52 0.52 -17.42 -7.01
CA ASP A 52 0.42 -18.63 -7.82
C ASP A 52 -0.96 -18.73 -8.48
N ILE A 53 -0.97 -19.11 -9.76
CA ILE A 53 -2.16 -19.38 -10.57
C ILE A 53 -2.10 -20.85 -10.99
N ASP A 54 -3.04 -21.65 -10.48
CA ASP A 54 -3.19 -23.06 -10.86
C ASP A 54 -3.39 -23.21 -12.37
N ALA A 55 -2.83 -24.28 -12.96
CA ALA A 55 -3.07 -24.64 -14.36
C ALA A 55 -4.57 -24.81 -14.65
N PHE A 56 -5.04 -24.24 -15.77
CA PHE A 56 -6.45 -24.27 -16.15
C PHE A 56 -6.66 -24.50 -17.64
N SER A 57 -7.88 -24.88 -18.03
CA SER A 57 -8.30 -24.95 -19.43
C SER A 57 -9.43 -23.96 -19.69
N GLU A 58 -9.28 -23.19 -20.76
CA GLU A 58 -10.32 -22.30 -21.26
C GLU A 58 -11.52 -23.09 -21.79
N SER A 59 -12.65 -22.41 -21.95
CA SER A 59 -13.85 -22.99 -22.56
C SER A 59 -14.62 -21.95 -23.36
N GLY A 60 -15.41 -22.41 -24.33
CA GLY A 60 -16.21 -21.55 -25.21
C GLY A 60 -15.56 -21.21 -26.56
N ALA A 61 -14.26 -21.48 -26.76
CA ALA A 61 -13.52 -21.23 -27.99
C ALA A 61 -13.52 -22.44 -28.97
N GLN A 62 -14.42 -23.40 -28.78
CA GLN A 62 -14.55 -24.63 -29.58
C GLN A 62 -13.23 -25.43 -29.64
N GLY A 63 -12.57 -25.49 -30.80
CA GLY A 63 -11.26 -26.16 -30.97
C GLY A 63 -10.07 -25.32 -30.53
N PHE A 64 -10.26 -24.03 -30.22
CA PHE A 64 -9.20 -23.09 -29.86
C PHE A 64 -9.10 -22.84 -28.34
N ASN A 65 -9.78 -23.63 -27.50
CA ASN A 65 -9.57 -23.55 -26.05
C ASN A 65 -8.09 -23.83 -25.75
N LEU A 66 -7.47 -23.00 -24.92
CA LEU A 66 -6.11 -23.25 -24.42
C LEU A 66 -6.14 -24.06 -23.13
N SER A 67 -5.14 -24.92 -22.94
CA SER A 67 -4.69 -25.42 -21.65
C SER A 67 -3.48 -24.57 -21.26
N VAL A 68 -3.64 -23.75 -20.23
CA VAL A 68 -2.60 -22.85 -19.72
C VAL A 68 -1.93 -23.54 -18.52
N ALA A 69 -0.59 -23.50 -18.49
CA ALA A 69 0.19 -24.07 -17.39
C ALA A 69 0.03 -23.26 -16.09
N GLU A 70 0.52 -23.82 -14.99
CA GLU A 70 0.67 -23.09 -13.74
C GLU A 70 1.64 -21.90 -13.93
N GLN A 71 1.36 -20.79 -13.25
CA GLN A 71 2.18 -19.58 -13.29
C GLN A 71 2.46 -19.13 -11.85
N SER A 72 3.70 -18.71 -11.58
CA SER A 72 4.09 -18.11 -10.31
C SER A 72 4.62 -16.71 -10.61
N ILE A 73 3.90 -15.70 -10.13
CA ILE A 73 4.21 -14.29 -10.34
C ILE A 73 4.84 -13.75 -9.06
N GLU A 74 6.02 -13.13 -9.17
CA GLU A 74 6.70 -12.50 -8.03
C GLU A 74 6.83 -10.98 -8.22
N SER A 75 6.79 -10.25 -7.10
CA SER A 75 7.02 -8.81 -7.06
C SER A 75 7.88 -8.48 -5.84
N THR A 76 8.96 -7.74 -6.05
CA THR A 76 9.85 -7.24 -5.01
C THR A 76 10.01 -5.74 -5.19
N THR A 77 9.44 -4.95 -4.29
CA THR A 77 9.48 -3.49 -4.39
C THR A 77 10.28 -2.85 -3.27
N SER A 78 11.09 -1.84 -3.64
CA SER A 78 11.62 -0.86 -2.69
C SER A 78 10.91 0.47 -2.89
N LYS A 79 10.51 1.13 -1.79
CA LYS A 79 9.73 2.36 -1.81
C LYS A 79 10.34 3.39 -0.87
N ILE A 80 10.51 4.62 -1.35
CA ILE A 80 10.99 5.76 -0.57
C ILE A 80 9.96 6.88 -0.72
N GLY A 81 9.42 7.37 0.40
CA GLY A 81 8.34 8.34 0.38
C GLY A 81 8.40 9.37 1.49
N ILE A 82 7.75 10.49 1.25
CA ILE A 82 7.51 11.56 2.22
C ILE A 82 6.01 11.69 2.47
N GLN A 83 5.66 12.06 3.70
CA GLN A 83 4.29 12.28 4.15
C GLN A 83 4.26 13.59 4.94
N ILE A 84 3.23 14.41 4.74
CA ILE A 84 3.00 15.65 5.48
C ILE A 84 1.54 15.68 5.88
N ASN A 85 1.28 15.65 7.19
CA ASN A 85 -0.06 15.84 7.73
C ASN A 85 -0.11 17.04 8.69
N LYS A 86 -1.32 17.54 8.93
CA LYS A 86 -1.59 18.63 9.87
C LYS A 86 -2.88 18.37 10.63
N SER A 87 -2.85 18.57 11.94
CA SER A 87 -4.06 18.54 12.77
C SER A 87 -4.72 19.92 12.81
N ILE A 88 -6.00 20.00 12.52
CA ILE A 88 -6.81 21.22 12.55
C ILE A 88 -7.99 20.98 13.50
N SER A 89 -7.87 21.49 14.73
CA SER A 89 -8.95 21.48 15.71
C SER A 89 -10.05 22.47 15.31
N THR A 90 -11.31 22.02 15.34
CA THR A 90 -12.51 22.80 15.06
C THR A 90 -13.51 22.65 16.21
N PHE A 91 -14.63 23.40 16.19
CA PHE A 91 -15.67 23.27 17.22
C PHE A 91 -16.44 21.93 17.18
N PHE A 92 -16.38 21.20 16.06
CA PHE A 92 -17.13 19.96 15.84
C PHE A 92 -16.25 18.69 15.87
N GLY A 93 -14.92 18.85 15.80
CA GLY A 93 -13.99 17.73 15.74
C GLY A 93 -12.58 18.15 15.31
N VAL A 94 -11.76 17.18 14.94
CA VAL A 94 -10.41 17.39 14.41
C VAL A 94 -10.39 16.95 12.94
N ILE A 95 -9.92 17.83 12.07
CA ILE A 95 -9.65 17.51 10.66
C ILE A 95 -8.15 17.23 10.52
N LEU A 96 -7.80 16.16 9.81
CA LEU A 96 -6.42 15.76 9.51
C LEU A 96 -6.24 15.67 7.98
N PRO A 97 -6.00 16.79 7.27
CA PRO A 97 -5.48 16.76 5.92
C PRO A 97 -4.06 16.17 5.88
N GLU A 98 -3.80 15.42 4.81
CA GLU A 98 -2.55 14.73 4.56
C GLU A 98 -2.21 14.75 3.05
N PHE A 99 -0.92 14.89 2.77
CA PHE A 99 -0.33 14.68 1.45
C PHE A 99 0.85 13.72 1.57
N ALA A 100 0.96 12.78 0.64
CA ALA A 100 2.12 11.90 0.53
C ALA A 100 2.60 11.78 -0.92
N ALA A 101 3.89 11.57 -1.08
CA ALA A 101 4.52 11.31 -2.38
C ALA A 101 5.63 10.26 -2.20
N SER A 102 5.74 9.30 -3.10
CA SER A 102 6.77 8.27 -3.05
C SER A 102 7.22 7.81 -4.42
N TRP A 103 8.51 7.52 -4.53
CA TRP A 103 9.08 6.72 -5.61
C TRP A 103 9.11 5.25 -5.19
N THR A 104 8.82 4.36 -6.13
CA THR A 104 8.86 2.90 -5.96
C THR A 104 9.64 2.28 -7.11
N HIS A 105 10.50 1.32 -6.80
CA HIS A 105 11.24 0.50 -7.75
C HIS A 105 10.87 -0.98 -7.56
N GLU A 106 10.39 -1.62 -8.63
CA GLU A 106 10.11 -3.04 -8.79
C GLU A 106 11.33 -3.74 -9.40
N PHE A 107 11.84 -4.76 -8.72
CA PHE A 107 13.01 -5.53 -9.17
C PHE A 107 12.65 -6.67 -10.12
N GLN A 108 11.37 -7.03 -10.25
CA GLN A 108 10.85 -8.14 -11.04
C GLN A 108 9.91 -7.60 -12.14
N ALA A 109 10.51 -6.99 -13.17
CA ALA A 109 9.80 -6.20 -14.18
C ALA A 109 9.89 -6.77 -15.62
N ASP A 110 10.71 -7.81 -15.84
CA ASP A 110 11.11 -8.31 -17.17
C ASP A 110 10.02 -9.08 -17.96
N GLY A 111 8.77 -9.07 -17.48
CA GLY A 111 7.65 -9.85 -18.02
C GLY A 111 7.66 -11.32 -17.59
N GLU A 112 6.49 -11.97 -17.65
CA GLU A 112 6.30 -13.36 -17.23
C GLU A 112 6.17 -14.30 -18.43
N GLU A 113 6.77 -15.49 -18.39
CA GLU A 113 6.58 -16.51 -19.43
C GLU A 113 5.29 -17.31 -19.18
N ILE A 114 4.37 -17.26 -20.13
CA ILE A 114 3.12 -18.04 -20.11
C ILE A 114 3.24 -19.19 -21.09
N ILE A 115 3.14 -20.42 -20.58
CA ILE A 115 3.14 -21.65 -21.38
C ILE A 115 1.69 -22.11 -21.60
N ALA A 116 1.31 -22.36 -22.85
CA ALA A 116 -0.01 -22.84 -23.23
C ALA A 116 0.05 -23.90 -24.34
N ALA A 117 -1.00 -24.72 -24.46
CA ALA A 117 -1.21 -25.64 -25.58
C ALA A 117 -2.68 -25.62 -25.98
N PHE A 118 -3.01 -25.96 -27.24
CA PHE A 118 -4.42 -26.15 -27.61
C PHE A 118 -4.97 -27.42 -26.96
N THR A 119 -6.18 -27.39 -26.38
CA THR A 119 -6.77 -28.59 -25.76
C THR A 119 -7.01 -29.74 -26.76
N ILE A 120 -7.10 -29.42 -28.06
CA ILE A 120 -7.22 -30.41 -29.14
C ILE A 120 -5.89 -31.05 -29.54
N ASP A 121 -4.76 -30.44 -29.14
CA ASP A 121 -3.40 -30.94 -29.37
C ASP A 121 -2.49 -30.58 -28.18
N PRO A 122 -2.66 -31.22 -27.01
CA PRO A 122 -1.88 -30.91 -25.82
C PRO A 122 -0.38 -31.25 -25.95
N SER A 123 0.01 -31.98 -26.99
CA SER A 123 1.40 -32.32 -27.31
C SER A 123 2.20 -31.14 -27.87
N ASN A 124 1.54 -30.15 -28.46
CA ASN A 124 2.19 -29.01 -29.10
C ASN A 124 1.98 -27.73 -28.26
N ALA A 125 2.75 -27.64 -27.17
CA ALA A 125 2.84 -26.45 -26.36
C ALA A 125 3.66 -25.34 -27.03
N PHE A 126 3.33 -24.09 -26.70
CA PHE A 126 4.02 -22.88 -27.08
C PHE A 126 4.11 -21.95 -25.86
N SER A 127 5.05 -21.02 -25.88
CA SER A 127 5.14 -19.97 -24.85
C SER A 127 5.12 -18.58 -25.46
N PHE A 128 4.71 -17.61 -24.64
CA PHE A 128 4.77 -16.19 -24.93
C PHE A 128 5.10 -15.44 -23.63
N THR A 129 5.99 -14.46 -23.73
CA THR A 129 6.30 -13.56 -22.62
C THR A 129 5.28 -12.41 -22.61
N THR A 130 4.82 -12.00 -21.44
CA THR A 130 4.04 -10.76 -21.31
C THR A 130 4.92 -9.55 -21.63
N ASP A 131 4.32 -8.40 -21.91
CA ASP A 131 5.07 -7.15 -22.03
C ASP A 131 5.85 -6.83 -20.73
N GLU A 132 7.04 -6.24 -20.88
CA GLU A 132 7.84 -5.70 -19.78
C GLU A 132 7.03 -4.62 -19.02
N ARG A 133 7.22 -4.54 -17.70
CA ARG A 133 6.55 -3.55 -16.83
C ARG A 133 7.53 -2.44 -16.48
N ASP A 134 7.04 -1.23 -16.22
CA ASP A 134 7.92 -0.17 -15.72
C ASP A 134 8.46 -0.51 -14.33
N SER A 135 9.78 -0.59 -14.21
CA SER A 135 10.45 -0.85 -12.94
C SER A 135 10.30 0.33 -11.97
N ASP A 136 10.17 1.57 -12.45
CA ASP A 136 10.24 2.78 -11.63
C ASP A 136 8.99 3.64 -11.80
N PHE A 137 8.28 3.93 -10.70
CA PHE A 137 7.05 4.72 -10.73
C PHE A 137 6.84 5.60 -9.51
N PHE A 138 6.02 6.65 -9.68
CA PHE A 138 5.69 7.61 -8.63
C PHE A 138 4.24 7.49 -8.19
N ILE A 139 4.02 7.51 -6.89
CA ILE A 139 2.69 7.50 -6.27
C ILE A 139 2.49 8.83 -5.53
N PHE A 140 1.40 9.53 -5.82
CA PHE A 140 0.95 10.72 -5.09
C PHE A 140 -0.41 10.47 -4.44
N SER A 141 -0.53 10.83 -3.17
CA SER A 141 -1.72 10.62 -2.36
C SER A 141 -2.16 11.93 -1.68
N LEU A 142 -3.47 12.19 -1.73
CA LEU A 142 -4.16 13.26 -1.01
C LEU A 142 -5.24 12.63 -0.14
N ALA A 143 -5.10 12.76 1.17
CA ALA A 143 -6.06 12.21 2.13
C ALA A 143 -6.58 13.30 3.07
N THR A 144 -7.78 13.09 3.62
CA THR A 144 -8.31 13.89 4.71
C THR A 144 -9.18 13.02 5.60
N SER A 145 -8.84 12.98 6.89
CA SER A 145 -9.65 12.34 7.93
C SER A 145 -10.37 13.39 8.78
N LEU A 146 -11.54 13.02 9.30
CA LEU A 146 -12.34 13.81 10.23
C LEU A 146 -12.69 12.94 11.45
N VAL A 147 -12.36 13.43 12.65
CA VAL A 147 -12.70 12.81 13.93
C VAL A 147 -13.69 13.71 14.66
N LEU A 148 -14.95 13.29 14.75
CA LEU A 148 -16.01 14.03 15.44
C LEU A 148 -16.04 13.69 16.93
N SER A 149 -16.46 14.67 17.75
CA SER A 149 -16.59 14.51 19.21
C SER A 149 -17.58 13.42 19.65
N HIS A 150 -18.46 12.97 18.76
CA HIS A 150 -19.53 11.99 19.02
C HIS A 150 -19.13 10.55 18.68
N GLY A 151 -17.82 10.23 18.63
CA GLY A 151 -17.34 8.87 18.36
C GLY A 151 -17.45 8.41 16.90
N VAL A 152 -17.78 9.32 15.98
CA VAL A 152 -17.81 9.09 14.53
C VAL A 152 -16.51 9.60 13.90
N MET A 153 -15.93 8.78 13.04
CA MET A 153 -14.74 9.13 12.25
C MET A 153 -15.02 8.83 10.79
N GLY A 154 -14.49 9.64 9.88
CA GLY A 154 -14.57 9.39 8.44
C GLY A 154 -13.27 9.80 7.75
N TYR A 155 -13.02 9.24 6.58
CA TYR A 155 -11.89 9.63 5.74
C TYR A 155 -12.25 9.56 4.26
N ILE A 156 -11.50 10.33 3.48
CA ILE A 156 -11.42 10.25 2.03
C ILE A 156 -9.94 10.29 1.64
N GLN A 157 -9.55 9.47 0.68
CA GLN A 157 -8.20 9.41 0.12
C GLN A 157 -8.29 9.24 -1.39
N TYR A 158 -7.48 9.99 -2.12
CA TYR A 158 -7.28 9.83 -3.55
C TYR A 158 -5.80 9.57 -3.81
N GLU A 159 -5.50 8.49 -4.52
CA GLU A 159 -4.15 8.10 -4.90
C GLU A 159 -4.03 8.02 -6.42
N LYS A 160 -2.89 8.44 -6.96
CA LYS A 160 -2.58 8.41 -8.39
C LYS A 160 -1.17 7.89 -8.60
N VAL A 161 -1.04 6.92 -9.49
CA VAL A 161 0.25 6.41 -9.97
C VAL A 161 0.62 7.12 -11.27
N PHE A 162 1.90 7.40 -11.45
CA PHE A 162 2.52 8.07 -12.60
C PHE A 162 3.81 7.35 -12.99
N ASP A 163 4.29 7.61 -14.20
CA ASP A 163 5.50 6.99 -14.78
C ASP A 163 5.36 5.47 -15.00
N ILE A 164 4.13 5.01 -15.26
CA ILE A 164 3.86 3.69 -15.83
C ILE A 164 3.34 3.90 -17.25
N VAL A 165 3.99 3.26 -18.22
CA VAL A 165 3.63 3.21 -19.64
C VAL A 165 2.36 2.37 -19.79
N ASP A 166 1.47 2.80 -20.69
CA ASP A 166 0.19 2.14 -21.03
C ASP A 166 -0.84 1.92 -19.90
N TYR A 167 -0.52 2.21 -18.63
CA TYR A 167 -1.44 2.12 -17.48
C TYR A 167 -1.74 3.48 -16.83
N ASP A 168 -3.02 3.87 -16.82
CA ASP A 168 -3.52 4.95 -15.98
C ASP A 168 -4.20 4.36 -14.73
N VAL A 169 -3.53 4.46 -13.57
CA VAL A 169 -4.03 3.91 -12.29
C VAL A 169 -4.33 5.05 -11.31
N SER A 170 -5.59 5.13 -10.88
CA SER A 170 -6.04 6.02 -9.80
C SER A 170 -7.06 5.33 -8.90
N THR A 171 -6.97 5.59 -7.60
CA THR A 171 -7.80 4.97 -6.57
C THR A 171 -8.48 6.06 -5.74
N LEU A 172 -9.76 5.85 -5.41
CA LEU A 172 -10.52 6.72 -4.51
C LEU A 172 -11.13 5.90 -3.38
N ASP A 173 -10.59 6.06 -2.18
CA ASP A 173 -11.03 5.38 -0.97
C ASP A 173 -11.86 6.32 -0.09
N ILE A 174 -13.00 5.83 0.38
CA ILE A 174 -13.89 6.55 1.30
C ILE A 174 -14.34 5.58 2.39
N GLY A 175 -14.22 5.97 3.65
CA GLY A 175 -14.63 5.13 4.77
C GLY A 175 -15.17 5.90 5.96
N VAL A 176 -16.01 5.22 6.74
CA VAL A 176 -16.61 5.74 7.98
C VAL A 176 -16.50 4.67 9.07
N ARG A 177 -16.15 5.09 10.28
CA ARG A 177 -16.09 4.27 11.48
C ARG A 177 -16.91 4.91 12.59
N ILE A 178 -17.72 4.11 13.26
CA ILE A 178 -18.56 4.54 14.39
C ILE A 178 -18.14 3.73 15.61
N ALA A 179 -17.88 4.39 16.73
CA ALA A 179 -17.69 3.74 18.02
C ALA A 179 -19.04 3.37 18.64
N PHE A 180 -19.11 2.19 19.27
CA PHE A 180 -20.26 1.62 19.96
C PHE A 180 -19.86 1.12 21.35
#